data_AF-A0A7S7Z791-F1
#
_entry.id   AF-A0A7S7Z791-F1
#
_cell.length_a   1.000
_cell.length_b   1.000
_cell.length_c   1.000
_cell.angle_alpha   90.00
_cell.angle_beta   90.00
_cell.angle_gamma   90.00
#
_symmetry.space_group_name_H-M   'P 1'
#
loop_
_entity.id
_entity.type
_entity.pdbx_description
1 polymer ?
#
loop_
_entity_poly.entity_id
_entity_poly.type
_entity_poly.pdbx_seq_one_letter_code
_entity_poly.pdbx_strand_id
1 'polypeptide(L)'
;MTGSAILENVRRYRAIASLCRQAAAFRPIQRISLLTQADEWEQRAVNEIEEYFDAQGCPTTPQLSSSQLTQSSARKPDRLGASGGQCRLVGASRT
;
A
#
# COMPACT_ATOMS: atom_id res chain seq x y z
N MET A 1 22.25 -12.38 -8.38
CA MET A 1 20.97 -11.79 -8.84
C MET A 1 21.10 -10.28 -8.80
N THR A 2 20.39 -9.53 -9.65
CA THR A 2 20.42 -8.05 -9.61
C THR A 2 19.43 -7.51 -8.56
N GLY A 3 19.71 -6.33 -7.98
CA GLY A 3 18.82 -5.72 -6.97
C GLY A 3 17.40 -5.47 -7.46
N SER A 4 17.21 -5.22 -8.76
CA SER A 4 15.88 -5.08 -9.37
C SER A 4 15.07 -6.38 -9.35
N ALA A 5 15.73 -7.54 -9.52
CA ALA A 5 15.08 -8.85 -9.48
C ALA A 5 14.64 -9.21 -8.05
N ILE A 6 15.47 -8.88 -7.06
CA ILE A 6 15.18 -9.05 -5.63
C ILE A 6 13.93 -8.25 -5.25
N LEU A 7 13.88 -6.96 -5.57
CA LEU A 7 12.72 -6.11 -5.26
C LEU A 7 11.43 -6.58 -5.95
N GLU A 8 11.54 -7.18 -7.15
CA GLU A 8 10.39 -7.77 -7.83
C GLU A 8 9.90 -9.06 -7.16
N ASN A 9 10.82 -9.92 -6.71
CA ASN A 9 10.48 -11.11 -5.92
C ASN A 9 9.73 -10.73 -4.64
N VAL A 10 10.23 -9.71 -3.93
CA VAL A 10 9.60 -9.18 -2.71
C VAL A 10 8.17 -8.72 -2.97
N ARG A 11 7.95 -7.94 -4.05
CA ARG A 11 6.60 -7.51 -4.43
C ARG A 11 5.69 -8.70 -4.71
N ARG A 12 6.19 -9.69 -5.47
CA ARG A 12 5.43 -10.90 -5.79
C ARG A 12 5.06 -11.71 -4.55
N TYR A 13 6.02 -11.98 -3.67
CA TYR A 13 5.78 -12.75 -2.45
C TYR A 13 4.77 -12.06 -1.52
N ARG A 14 4.87 -10.74 -1.33
CA ARG A 14 3.88 -9.97 -0.55
C ARG A 14 2.48 -10.00 -1.17
N ALA A 15 2.38 -9.97 -2.49
CA ALA A 15 1.11 -10.08 -3.19
C ALA A 15 0.47 -11.46 -2.97
N ILE A 16 1.26 -12.54 -3.06
CA ILE A 16 0.80 -13.90 -2.81
C ILE A 16 0.34 -14.06 -1.34
N ALA A 17 1.12 -13.57 -0.37
CA ALA A 17 0.73 -13.61 1.04
C ALA A 17 -0.60 -12.88 1.31
N SER A 18 -0.78 -11.71 0.69
CA SER A 18 -2.02 -10.93 0.78
C SER A 18 -3.20 -11.69 0.18
N LEU A 19 -3.01 -12.35 -0.96
CA LEU A 19 -4.02 -13.19 -1.59
C LEU A 19 -4.38 -14.39 -0.70
N CYS A 20 -3.40 -15.06 -0.09
CA CYS A 20 -3.63 -16.16 0.85
C CYS A 20 -4.49 -15.72 2.05
N ARG A 21 -4.21 -14.54 2.65
CA ARG A 21 -5.05 -13.97 3.72
C ARG A 21 -6.47 -13.66 3.27
N GLN A 22 -6.63 -13.10 2.07
CA GLN A 22 -7.95 -12.85 1.49
C GLN A 22 -8.72 -14.15 1.28
N ALA A 23 -8.09 -15.17 0.71
CA ALA A 23 -8.69 -16.48 0.50
C ALA A 23 -9.10 -17.16 1.84
N ALA A 24 -8.30 -16.98 2.89
CA ALA A 24 -8.55 -17.52 4.22
C ALA A 24 -9.83 -16.95 4.86
N ALA A 25 -10.27 -15.74 4.47
CA ALA A 25 -11.52 -15.14 4.93
C ALA A 25 -12.77 -15.83 4.35
N PHE A 26 -12.66 -16.41 3.15
CA PHE A 26 -13.79 -17.05 2.45
C PHE A 26 -13.78 -18.59 2.55
N ARG A 27 -12.68 -19.19 3.04
CA ARG A 27 -12.49 -20.65 3.08
C ARG A 27 -12.20 -21.12 4.52
N PRO A 28 -13.21 -21.20 5.41
CA PRO A 28 -13.01 -21.49 6.83
C PRO A 28 -12.32 -22.83 7.08
N ILE A 29 -12.62 -23.86 6.28
CA ILE A 29 -12.00 -25.20 6.39
C ILE A 29 -10.49 -25.15 6.07
N GLN A 30 -10.08 -24.34 5.10
CA GLN A 30 -8.68 -24.23 4.67
C GLN A 30 -7.95 -23.05 5.31
N ARG A 31 -8.61 -22.32 6.21
CA ARG A 31 -8.14 -21.04 6.75
C ARG A 31 -6.74 -21.16 7.35
N ILE A 32 -6.52 -22.16 8.19
CA ILE A 32 -5.22 -22.36 8.86
C ILE A 32 -4.13 -22.61 7.82
N SER A 33 -4.36 -23.53 6.88
CA SER A 33 -3.40 -23.83 5.81
C SER A 33 -3.05 -22.60 4.97
N LEU A 34 -4.05 -21.77 4.61
CA LEU A 34 -3.84 -20.55 3.85
C LEU A 34 -3.07 -19.47 4.64
N LEU A 35 -3.33 -19.36 5.94
CA LEU A 35 -2.59 -18.43 6.81
C LEU A 35 -1.14 -18.87 7.02
N THR A 36 -0.89 -20.18 7.16
CA THR A 36 0.48 -20.72 7.20
C THR A 36 1.21 -20.44 5.90
N GLN A 37 0.57 -20.66 4.75
CA GLN A 37 1.15 -20.29 3.45
C GLN A 37 1.45 -18.79 3.36
N ALA A 38 0.57 -17.92 3.88
CA ALA A 38 0.81 -16.49 3.88
C ALA A 38 2.08 -16.12 4.67
N ASP A 39 2.25 -16.72 5.86
CA ASP A 39 3.43 -16.50 6.70
C ASP A 39 4.72 -16.96 6.02
N GLU A 40 4.72 -18.15 5.40
CA GLU A 40 5.87 -18.66 4.64
C GLU A 40 6.29 -17.70 3.51
N TRP A 41 5.34 -17.11 2.78
CA TRP A 41 5.64 -16.14 1.73
C TRP A 41 6.17 -14.82 2.29
N GLU A 42 5.68 -14.38 3.46
CA GLU A 42 6.21 -13.18 4.13
C GLU A 42 7.64 -13.38 4.61
N GLN A 43 7.93 -14.54 5.21
CA GLN A 43 9.29 -14.89 5.61
C GLN A 43 10.25 -14.92 4.41
N ARG A 44 9.83 -15.50 3.27
CA ARG A 44 10.64 -15.45 2.04
C ARG A 44 10.88 -14.03 1.54
N ALA A 45 9.87 -13.16 1.62
CA ALA A 45 10.01 -11.76 1.24
C ALA A 45 10.98 -11.01 2.16
N VAL A 46 10.94 -11.28 3.46
CA VAL A 46 11.87 -10.68 4.44
C VAL A 46 13.30 -11.17 4.18
N ASN A 47 13.49 -12.48 4.06
CA ASN A 47 14.80 -13.07 3.80
C ASN A 47 15.45 -12.50 2.52
N GLU A 48 14.69 -12.35 1.43
CA GLU A 48 15.21 -11.76 0.18
C GLU A 48 15.66 -10.29 0.36
N ILE A 49 14.96 -9.51 1.19
CA ILE A 49 15.35 -8.12 1.50
C ILE A 49 16.58 -8.10 2.40
N GLU A 50 16.63 -8.96 3.41
CA GLU A 50 17.76 -9.07 4.33
C GLU A 50 19.03 -9.49 3.58
N GLU A 51 18.95 -10.50 2.72
CA GLU A 51 20.05 -10.92 1.84
C GLU A 51 20.52 -9.78 0.92
N TYR A 52 19.61 -8.97 0.39
CA TYR A 52 19.97 -7.81 -0.42
C TYR A 52 20.74 -6.74 0.36
N PHE A 53 20.38 -6.51 1.63
CA PHE A 53 21.08 -5.57 2.50
C PHE A 53 22.42 -6.13 2.98
N ASP A 54 22.48 -7.41 3.34
CA ASP A 54 23.70 -8.10 3.75
C ASP A 54 24.72 -8.16 2.60
N ALA A 55 24.27 -8.48 1.39
CA ALA A 55 25.11 -8.49 0.19
C ALA A 55 25.61 -7.09 -0.20
N GLN A 56 24.89 -6.04 0.17
CA GLN A 56 25.35 -4.67 -0.01
C GLN A 56 26.28 -4.20 1.11
N GLY A 57 26.48 -5.00 2.17
CA GLY A 57 27.51 -4.82 3.19
C GLY A 57 27.64 -3.38 3.67
N CYS A 58 26.61 -2.85 4.32
CA CYS A 58 26.59 -1.48 4.90
C CYS A 58 27.43 -0.45 4.11
N PRO A 59 26.90 0.16 3.05
CA PRO A 59 27.34 1.47 2.68
C PRO A 59 26.63 2.44 3.63
N THR A 60 27.41 3.17 4.44
CA THR A 60 27.01 4.49 4.93
C THR A 60 26.17 5.15 3.84
N THR A 61 24.88 5.35 4.06
CA THR A 61 24.20 6.43 3.35
C THR A 61 24.72 7.68 4.05
N PRO A 62 25.62 8.48 3.45
CA PRO A 62 25.73 9.85 3.91
C PRO A 62 24.33 10.42 3.73
N GLN A 63 23.68 10.66 4.88
CA GLN A 63 22.66 11.65 5.09
C GLN A 63 22.63 12.64 3.92
N LEU A 64 21.67 12.48 3.01
CA LEU A 64 21.10 13.64 2.34
C LEU A 64 20.19 14.30 3.36
N SER A 65 20.85 14.97 4.32
CA SER A 65 20.25 15.99 5.15
C SER A 65 19.61 17.05 4.26
N SER A 66 18.38 17.42 4.63
CA SER A 66 17.86 18.79 4.61
C SER A 66 17.85 19.53 3.27
N SER A 67 16.66 19.78 2.72
CA SER A 67 16.20 21.12 2.27
C SER A 67 14.95 21.03 1.38
N GLN A 68 13.76 20.79 1.94
CA GLN A 68 12.49 21.28 1.34
C GLN A 68 11.46 21.48 2.45
N LEU A 69 11.77 22.33 3.44
CA LEU A 69 10.73 23.08 4.12
C LEU A 69 10.65 24.45 3.41
N THR A 70 9.45 24.83 2.99
CA THR A 70 9.05 26.20 2.60
C THR A 70 9.42 26.71 1.20
N GLN A 71 8.48 26.59 0.26
CA GLN A 71 8.16 27.69 -0.66
C GLN A 71 6.65 27.72 -0.92
N SER A 72 6.02 28.56 -0.11
CA SER A 72 4.86 29.39 -0.40
C SER A 72 4.57 29.57 -1.90
N SER A 73 3.38 29.13 -2.34
CA SER A 73 2.65 29.83 -3.40
C SER A 73 1.24 30.12 -2.91
N ALA A 74 1.14 31.26 -2.23
CA ALA A 74 -0.13 31.91 -2.05
C ALA A 74 -0.69 32.27 -3.45
N ARG A 75 -1.71 31.54 -3.90
CA ARG A 75 -2.69 32.05 -4.87
C ARG A 75 -4.10 31.79 -4.34
N LYS A 76 -4.48 32.72 -3.45
CA LYS A 76 -5.78 33.36 -3.22
C LYS A 76 -7.05 32.48 -3.35
N PRO A 77 -7.88 32.37 -2.29
CA PRO A 77 -9.27 31.98 -2.43
C PRO A 77 -10.06 33.21 -2.90
N ASP A 78 -10.46 33.25 -4.17
CA ASP A 78 -11.48 34.21 -4.60
C ASP A 78 -12.86 33.55 -4.64
N ARG A 79 -13.74 34.24 -3.93
CA ARG A 79 -15.12 33.96 -3.60
C ARG A 79 -16.04 34.15 -4.82
N LEU A 80 -17.21 33.51 -4.69
CA LEU A 80 -18.54 33.90 -5.20
C LEU A 80 -18.87 33.58 -6.67
N GLY A 81 -19.77 32.60 -6.80
CA GLY A 81 -20.67 32.41 -7.91
C GLY A 81 -21.88 31.61 -7.44
N ALA A 82 -22.76 32.23 -6.65
CA ALA A 82 -24.03 31.67 -6.24
C ALA A 82 -24.97 31.56 -7.45
N SER A 83 -25.57 30.39 -7.66
CA SER A 83 -26.91 30.18 -8.26
C SER A 83 -27.18 28.67 -8.17
N GLY A 84 -27.96 28.17 -7.21
CA GLY A 84 -29.41 28.34 -7.18
C GLY A 84 -30.05 27.10 -7.80
N GLY A 85 -30.74 26.26 -7.01
CA GLY A 85 -31.73 25.35 -7.57
C GLY A 85 -31.78 23.92 -7.03
N GLN A 86 -32.62 23.77 -5.99
CA GLN A 86 -33.59 22.68 -5.86
C GLN A 86 -33.11 21.29 -5.41
N CYS A 87 -33.18 21.11 -4.08
CA CYS A 87 -33.56 19.84 -3.47
C CYS A 87 -34.95 19.43 -3.99
N ARG A 88 -35.02 18.38 -4.81
CA ARG A 88 -36.29 17.69 -5.07
C ARG A 88 -36.39 16.48 -4.15
N LEU A 89 -37.05 16.70 -3.02
CA LEU A 89 -37.75 15.65 -2.29
C LEU A 89 -38.83 15.09 -3.21
N VAL A 90 -38.66 13.86 -3.71
CA VAL A 90 -39.78 13.09 -4.24
C VAL A 90 -40.24 12.20 -3.12
N GLY A 91 -41.33 12.63 -2.48
CA GLY A 91 -42.05 11.84 -1.51
C GLY A 91 -42.96 10.80 -2.17
N ALA A 92 -43.21 9.75 -1.39
CA ALA A 92 -44.42 8.96 -1.28
C ALA A 92 -44.88 8.08 -2.46
N SER A 93 -45.01 6.79 -2.17
CA SER A 93 -46.28 6.09 -2.36
C SER A 93 -46.42 4.99 -1.29
N ARG A 94 -47.42 5.18 -0.43
CA ARG A 94 -48.10 4.12 0.32
C ARG A 94 -48.79 3.19 -0.67
N THR A 95 -48.76 1.89 -0.37
CA THR A 95 -49.91 0.98 -0.42
C THR A 95 -49.64 -0.15 0.55
#